data_AF-A0A7C2XF59-F1
#
_entry.id   AF-A0A7C2XF59-F1
#
_cell.length_a   1.000
_cell.length_b   1.000
_cell.length_c   1.000
_cell.angle_alpha   90.00
_cell.angle_beta   90.00
_cell.angle_gamma   90.00
#
_symmetry.space_group_name_H-M   'P 1'
#
loop_
_entity.id
_entity.type
_entity.pdbx_description
1 polymer ?
#
loop_
_entity_poly.entity_id
_entity_poly.type
_entity_poly.pdbx_seq_one_letter_code
_entity_poly.pdbx_strand_id
1 'polypeptide(L)'
;MDGIINANPLATRLYAIYKPIARTSINVPAGVLIDIAYGFVMAGVFLVLYKSLPGELGIVKGLSFAFLAWFFRVIMSVASQWMMFAVPVGSLLYTAIAGLAEMLVLGLLYGLALRPLN
;
A
#
# COMPACT_ATOMS: atom_id res chain seq x y z
N MET A 1 4.52 -1.33 -5.68
CA MET A 1 4.56 0.00 -6.32
C MET A 1 5.55 0.94 -5.62
N ASP A 2 6.10 0.50 -4.48
CA ASP A 2 7.03 1.22 -3.61
C ASP A 2 8.28 1.73 -4.33
N GLY A 3 8.79 1.00 -5.34
CA GLY A 3 10.00 1.40 -6.07
C GLY A 3 9.86 2.67 -6.91
N ILE A 4 8.67 2.93 -7.48
CA ILE A 4 8.44 4.10 -8.36
C ILE A 4 8.10 5.34 -7.54
N ILE A 5 7.34 5.18 -6.46
CA ILE A 5 6.94 6.28 -5.58
C ILE A 5 8.09 6.73 -4.67
N ASN A 6 8.91 5.79 -4.16
CA ASN A 6 10.04 6.13 -3.28
C ASN A 6 11.29 6.63 -4.01
N ALA A 7 11.35 6.52 -5.34
CA ALA A 7 12.47 7.04 -6.15
C ALA A 7 12.33 8.52 -6.51
N ASN A 8 11.18 9.15 -6.24
CA ASN A 8 10.98 10.58 -6.51
C ASN A 8 11.89 11.45 -5.61
N PRO A 9 12.53 12.50 -6.13
CA PRO A 9 13.36 13.43 -5.36
C PRO A 9 12.74 13.94 -4.05
N LEU A 10 11.41 14.10 -4.00
CA LEU A 10 10.70 14.49 -2.78
C LEU A 10 10.73 13.38 -1.72
N ALA A 11 10.46 12.13 -2.11
CA ALA A 11 10.53 10.98 -1.21
C ALA A 11 11.97 10.78 -0.70
N THR A 12 12.98 10.89 -1.57
CA THR A 12 14.39 10.76 -1.17
C THR A 12 14.81 11.81 -0.14
N ARG A 13 14.30 13.05 -0.25
CA ARG A 13 14.54 14.10 0.75
C ARG A 13 13.80 13.84 2.05
N LEU A 14 12.53 13.44 1.97
CA LEU A 14 11.68 13.17 3.14
C LEU A 14 12.16 11.95 3.95
N TYR A 15 12.76 10.97 3.29
CA TYR A 15 13.31 9.75 3.92
C TYR A 15 14.82 9.82 4.17
N ALA A 16 15.48 10.94 3.92
CA ALA A 16 16.92 11.10 4.17
C ALA A 16 17.29 10.86 5.65
N ILE A 17 16.34 11.05 6.57
CA ILE A 17 16.49 10.79 8.02
C ILE A 17 16.72 9.31 8.31
N TYR A 18 16.23 8.41 7.45
CA TYR A 18 16.45 6.97 7.60
C TYR A 18 17.80 6.49 7.02
N LYS A 19 18.61 7.36 6.40
CA LYS A 19 19.94 7.00 5.86
C LYS A 19 20.81 6.18 6.81
N PRO A 20 20.89 6.49 8.13
CA PRO A 20 21.76 5.75 9.04
C PRO A 20 21.38 4.28 9.22
N ILE A 21 20.11 3.94 9.01
CA ILE A 21 19.56 2.59 9.19
C ILE A 21 19.14 1.93 7.87
N ALA A 22 19.19 2.68 6.76
CA ALA A 22 18.84 2.18 5.43
C ALA A 22 19.91 1.20 4.93
N ARG A 23 19.49 0.14 4.23
CA ARG A 23 20.42 -0.77 3.55
C ARG A 23 21.17 -0.03 2.46
N THR A 24 22.47 -0.31 2.33
CA THR A 24 23.39 0.31 1.36
C THR A 24 23.11 -0.10 -0.09
N SER A 25 22.46 -1.25 -0.31
CA SER A 25 22.07 -1.74 -1.64
C SER A 25 20.63 -2.24 -1.64
N ILE A 26 19.84 -1.76 -2.60
CA ILE A 26 18.48 -2.24 -2.86
C ILE A 26 18.55 -3.31 -3.95
N ASN A 27 18.11 -4.53 -3.65
CA ASN A 27 17.92 -5.57 -4.66
C ASN A 27 16.57 -5.36 -5.34
N VAL A 28 16.59 -4.62 -6.46
CA VAL A 28 15.38 -4.26 -7.21
C VAL A 28 14.60 -5.49 -7.69
N PRO A 29 15.23 -6.53 -8.29
CA PRO A 29 14.51 -7.77 -8.66
C PRO A 29 13.79 -8.44 -7.49
N ALA A 30 14.44 -8.52 -6.32
CA ALA A 30 13.82 -9.10 -5.12
C ALA A 30 12.62 -8.26 -4.65
N GLY A 31 12.72 -6.94 -4.68
CA GLY A 31 11.60 -6.04 -4.37
C GLY A 31 10.39 -6.25 -5.29
N VAL A 32 10.63 -6.38 -6.60
CA VAL A 32 9.56 -6.66 -7.57
C VAL A 32 8.90 -8.01 -7.32
N LEU A 33 9.67 -9.06 -7.03
CA LEU A 33 9.12 -10.38 -6.71
C LEU A 33 8.24 -10.35 -5.46
N ILE A 34 8.67 -9.62 -4.43
CA ILE A 34 7.90 -9.44 -3.20
C ILE A 34 6.60 -8.69 -3.49
N ASP A 35 6.65 -7.59 -4.26
CA ASP A 35 5.46 -6.82 -4.65
C ASP A 35 4.43 -7.69 -5.38
N ILE A 36 4.89 -8.54 -6.31
CA ILE A 36 4.03 -9.47 -7.05
C ILE A 36 3.40 -10.49 -6.10
N ALA A 37 4.18 -11.10 -5.22
CA ALA A 37 3.69 -12.07 -4.25
C ALA A 37 2.63 -11.46 -3.31
N TYR A 38 2.90 -10.27 -2.77
CA TYR A 38 1.93 -9.54 -1.95
C TYR A 38 0.67 -9.17 -2.73
N GLY A 39 0.80 -8.79 -4.00
CA GLY A 39 -0.33 -8.52 -4.88
C GLY A 39 -1.26 -9.74 -5.05
N PHE A 40 -0.71 -10.94 -5.19
CA PHE A 40 -1.51 -12.17 -5.25
C PHE A 40 -2.14 -12.54 -3.91
N VAL A 41 -1.41 -12.37 -2.79
CA VAL A 41 -1.96 -12.60 -1.45
C VAL A 41 -3.14 -11.67 -1.20
N MET A 42 -3.01 -10.37 -1.49
CA MET A 42 -4.10 -9.42 -1.33
C MET A 42 -5.30 -9.72 -2.25
N ALA A 43 -5.06 -10.16 -3.49
CA ALA A 43 -6.12 -10.63 -4.37
C ALA A 43 -6.89 -11.82 -3.77
N GLY A 44 -6.18 -12.78 -3.18
CA GLY A 44 -6.79 -13.91 -2.46
C GLY A 44 -7.64 -13.45 -1.27
N VAL A 45 -7.12 -12.53 -0.45
CA VAL A 45 -7.86 -11.95 0.69
C VAL A 45 -9.10 -11.19 0.20
N PHE A 46 -9.00 -10.43 -0.90
CA PHE A 46 -10.14 -9.76 -1.50
C PHE A 46 -11.24 -10.73 -1.91
N LEU A 47 -10.89 -11.86 -2.54
CA LEU A 47 -11.86 -12.89 -2.94
C LEU A 47 -12.53 -13.55 -1.74
N VAL A 48 -11.78 -13.85 -0.67
CA VAL A 48 -12.33 -14.40 0.58
C VAL A 48 -13.32 -13.42 1.21
N LEU A 49 -12.98 -12.13 1.23
CA LEU A 49 -13.83 -11.09 1.80
C LEU A 49 -14.92 -10.60 0.84
N TYR A 50 -14.92 -11.01 -0.42
CA TYR A 50 -15.76 -10.43 -1.47
C TYR A 50 -17.24 -10.41 -1.09
N LYS A 51 -17.76 -11.51 -0.52
CA LYS A 51 -19.18 -11.60 -0.11
C LYS A 51 -19.52 -10.67 1.06
N SER A 52 -18.56 -10.42 1.93
CA SER A 52 -18.72 -9.57 3.13
C SER A 52 -18.46 -8.09 2.85
N LEU A 53 -17.82 -7.75 1.73
CA LEU A 53 -17.55 -6.36 1.36
C LEU A 53 -18.84 -5.65 0.91
N PRO A 54 -19.05 -4.40 1.36
CA PRO A 54 -20.25 -3.64 1.05
C PRO A 54 -20.30 -3.23 -0.43
N GLY A 55 -21.53 -3.14 -0.96
CA GLY A 55 -21.83 -2.75 -2.34
C GLY A 55 -22.18 -3.93 -3.24
N GLU A 56 -23.07 -3.73 -4.20
CA GLU A 56 -23.46 -4.77 -5.17
C GLU A 56 -22.47 -4.86 -6.35
N LEU A 57 -21.87 -3.72 -6.71
CA LEU A 57 -20.92 -3.61 -7.82
C LEU A 57 -19.50 -3.99 -7.38
N GLY A 58 -18.79 -4.75 -8.21
CA GLY A 58 -17.41 -5.17 -7.95
C GLY A 58 -16.44 -4.00 -7.68
N ILE A 59 -16.66 -2.85 -8.34
CA ILE A 59 -15.90 -1.62 -8.11
C ILE A 59 -16.08 -1.08 -6.68
N VAL A 60 -17.33 -1.06 -6.17
CA VAL A 60 -17.62 -0.57 -4.82
C VAL A 60 -17.00 -1.49 -3.76
N LYS A 61 -17.01 -2.79 -4.01
CA LYS A 61 -16.30 -3.78 -3.17
C LYS A 61 -14.79 -3.55 -3.20
N GLY A 62 -14.24 -3.32 -4.39
CA GLY A 62 -12.83 -3.00 -4.60
C GLY A 62 -12.40 -1.75 -3.83
N LEU A 63 -13.18 -0.67 -3.90
CA LEU A 63 -12.92 0.57 -3.15
C LEU A 63 -13.04 0.38 -1.64
N SER A 64 -14.01 -0.41 -1.19
CA SER A 64 -14.20 -0.71 0.22
C SER A 64 -13.04 -1.53 0.79
N PHE A 65 -12.56 -2.52 0.02
CA PHE A 65 -11.35 -3.26 0.35
C PHE A 65 -10.11 -2.38 0.36
N ALA A 66 -9.93 -1.51 -0.65
CA ALA A 66 -8.83 -0.57 -0.70
C ALA A 66 -8.76 0.32 0.54
N PHE A 67 -9.91 0.85 0.98
CA PHE A 67 -9.97 1.71 2.16
C PHE A 67 -9.61 0.95 3.44
N LEU A 68 -10.12 -0.28 3.61
CA LEU A 68 -9.76 -1.14 4.74
C LEU A 68 -8.27 -1.49 4.74
N ALA A 69 -7.74 -1.94 3.60
CA ALA A 69 -6.34 -2.29 3.44
C ALA A 69 -5.43 -1.09 3.66
N TRP A 70 -5.80 0.08 3.15
CA TRP A 70 -5.10 1.34 3.41
C TRP A 70 -5.08 1.68 4.89
N PHE A 71 -6.21 1.62 5.58
CA PHE A 71 -6.27 1.93 7.00
C PHE A 71 -5.39 0.99 7.82
N PHE A 72 -5.59 -0.32 7.69
CA PHE A 72 -4.85 -1.30 8.48
C PHE A 72 -3.37 -1.40 8.12
N ARG A 73 -3.00 -1.20 6.85
CA ARG A 73 -1.59 -1.27 6.44
C ARG A 73 -0.87 0.05 6.65
N VAL A 74 -1.43 1.14 6.11
CA VAL A 74 -0.71 2.41 5.96
C VAL A 74 -0.90 3.28 7.20
N ILE A 75 -2.13 3.50 7.66
CA ILE A 75 -2.36 4.37 8.83
C ILE A 75 -1.73 3.77 10.08
N MET A 76 -1.88 2.46 10.30
CA MET A 76 -1.22 1.78 11.43
C MET A 76 0.31 1.92 11.35
N SER A 77 0.92 1.70 10.17
CA SER A 77 2.36 1.87 9.99
C SER A 77 2.81 3.31 10.23
N VAL A 78 2.07 4.30 9.72
CA VAL A 78 2.37 5.73 9.91
C VAL A 78 2.26 6.11 11.39
N ALA A 79 1.23 5.64 12.10
CA ALA A 79 1.07 5.87 13.54
C ALA A 79 2.21 5.25 14.35
N SER A 80 2.61 4.01 14.03
CA SER A 80 3.77 3.38 14.67
C SER A 80 5.06 4.16 14.41
N GLN A 81 5.29 4.60 13.18
CA GLN A 81 6.47 5.41 12.85
C GLN A 81 6.49 6.75 13.58
N TRP A 82 5.33 7.41 13.69
CA TRP A 82 5.18 8.66 14.43
C TRP A 82 5.54 8.52 15.92
N MET A 83 5.19 7.38 16.52
CA MET A 83 5.49 7.10 17.92
C MET A 83 6.95 6.65 18.13
N MET A 84 7.49 5.84 17.21
CA MET A 84 8.81 5.19 17.37
C MET A 84 9.98 6.03 16.87
N PHE A 85 9.76 6.95 15.93
CA PHE A 85 10.83 7.66 15.23
C PHE A 85 10.56 9.16 15.15
N ALA A 86 11.62 9.96 15.18
CA ALA A 86 11.56 11.41 14.97
C ALA A 86 11.40 11.74 13.46
N VAL A 87 10.27 11.33 12.89
CA VAL A 87 9.96 11.50 11.47
C VAL A 87 9.15 12.79 11.29
N PRO A 88 9.50 13.66 10.33
CA PRO A 88 8.73 14.86 10.03
C PRO A 88 7.29 14.50 9.67
N VAL A 89 6.35 15.28 10.21
CA VAL A 89 4.91 15.11 9.93
C VAL A 89 4.62 15.16 8.43
N GLY A 90 5.37 15.98 7.67
CA GLY A 90 5.26 16.03 6.21
C GLY A 90 5.58 14.68 5.52
N SER A 91 6.58 13.95 6.01
CA SER A 91 6.91 12.61 5.48
C SER A 91 5.80 11.61 5.80
N LEU A 92 5.27 11.64 7.03
CA LEU A 92 4.18 10.77 7.48
C LEU A 92 2.90 11.00 6.66
N LEU A 93 2.54 12.26 6.42
CA LEU A 93 1.40 12.63 5.57
C LEU A 93 1.59 12.19 4.12
N TYR A 94 2.81 12.36 3.59
CA TYR A 94 3.12 11.88 2.25
C TYR A 94 2.95 10.35 2.14
N THR A 95 3.48 9.58 3.10
CA THR A 95 3.30 8.12 3.13
C THR A 95 1.82 7.74 3.22
N ALA A 96 1.05 8.43 4.06
CA ALA A 96 -0.38 8.17 4.22
C ALA A 96 -1.16 8.40 2.90
N ILE A 97 -0.91 9.52 2.23
CA ILE A 97 -1.59 9.90 0.98
C ILE A 97 -1.13 9.02 -0.19
N ALA A 98 0.18 8.79 -0.32
CA ALA A 98 0.73 7.93 -1.36
C ALA A 98 0.19 6.50 -1.21
N GLY A 99 0.19 5.97 0.01
CA GLY A 99 -0.37 4.65 0.30
C GLY A 99 -1.88 4.57 0.06
N LEU A 100 -2.62 5.68 0.20
CA LEU A 100 -4.04 5.73 -0.16
C LEU A 100 -4.21 5.59 -1.67
N ALA A 101 -3.46 6.37 -2.44
CA ALA A 101 -3.52 6.34 -3.90
C ALA A 101 -3.18 4.93 -4.43
N GLU A 102 -2.11 4.30 -3.93
CA GLU A 102 -1.76 2.92 -4.28
C GLU A 102 -2.89 1.94 -4.01
N MET A 103 -3.47 2.00 -2.81
CA MET A 103 -4.52 1.06 -2.41
C MET A 103 -5.79 1.25 -3.21
N LEU A 104 -6.16 2.49 -3.53
CA LEU A 104 -7.30 2.76 -4.41
C LEU A 104 -7.09 2.18 -5.81
N VAL A 105 -5.88 2.34 -6.38
CA VAL A 105 -5.56 1.73 -7.68
C VAL A 105 -5.66 0.21 -7.61
N LEU A 106 -5.09 -0.42 -6.58
CA LEU A 106 -5.16 -1.88 -6.41
C LEU A 106 -6.60 -2.36 -6.19
N GLY A 107 -7.39 -1.69 -5.36
CA GLY A 107 -8.78 -2.05 -5.13
C GLY A 107 -9.64 -1.88 -6.37
N LEU A 108 -9.41 -0.85 -7.19
CA LEU A 108 -10.07 -0.70 -8.49
C LEU A 108 -9.69 -1.85 -9.43
N LEU A 109 -8.40 -2.20 -9.51
CA LEU A 109 -7.94 -3.32 -10.32
C LEU A 109 -8.58 -4.64 -9.87
N TYR A 110 -8.65 -4.91 -8.57
CA TYR A 110 -9.31 -6.09 -8.03
C TYR A 110 -10.81 -6.08 -8.29
N GLY A 111 -11.50 -4.96 -8.03
CA GLY A 111 -12.94 -4.85 -8.25
C GLY A 111 -13.36 -4.99 -9.72
N LEU A 112 -12.48 -4.65 -10.66
CA LEU A 112 -12.71 -4.80 -12.10
C LEU A 112 -12.30 -6.17 -12.64
N ALA A 113 -11.12 -6.67 -12.24
CA ALA A 113 -10.53 -7.87 -12.81
C ALA A 113 -10.94 -9.16 -12.07
N LEU A 114 -11.19 -9.09 -10.76
CA LEU A 114 -11.50 -10.26 -9.94
C LEU A 114 -13.00 -10.31 -9.69
N ARG A 115 -13.64 -11.31 -10.29
CA ARG A 115 -14.99 -11.73 -9.93
C ARG A 115 -14.89 -13.10 -9.28
N PRO A 116 -15.60 -13.34 -8.15
CA PRO A 116 -15.65 -14.68 -7.60
C PRO A 116 -16.26 -15.63 -8.64
N LEU A 117 -15.62 -16.77 -8.87
CA LEU A 117 -16.20 -17.88 -9.61
C LEU A 117 -17.30 -18.49 -8.73
N ASN A 118 -18.49 -17.91 -8.77
CA ASN A 118 -19.74 -18.51 -8.29
C ASN A 118 -20.83 -18.21 -9.31
#